data_AF-A0A847RXX8-F1
#
_entry.id   AF-A0A847RXX8-F1
#
_cell.length_a   1.000
_cell.length_b   1.000
_cell.length_c   1.000
_cell.angle_alpha   90.00
_cell.angle_beta   90.00
_cell.angle_gamma   90.00
#
_symmetry.space_group_name_H-M   'P 1'
#
loop_
_entity.id
_entity.type
_entity.pdbx_description
1 polymer ?
#
loop_
_entity_poly.entity_id
_entity_poly.type
_entity_poly.pdbx_seq_one_letter_code
_entity_poly.pdbx_strand_id
1 'polypeptide(L)'
;MNKAIILLSFSVVVLSLGACNQSEQPGKPGGGGFFSSKAGKPVAFKLQSGHPDSGRASFALSGITVSFDQTADASQTISIKKDEKRLINYIRTADTAEKALPTPYMTINGKDTVITFNIRQDAFRFKIKGNRATYTKTKDSTAKQ
;
A
#
# COMPACT_ATOMS: atom_id res chain seq x y z
N MET A 1 26.03 0.68 64.58
CA MET A 1 24.87 -0.07 65.11
C MET A 1 23.88 -0.29 63.98
N ASN A 2 23.37 -1.52 63.92
CA ASN A 2 22.22 -2.03 63.15
C ASN A 2 22.39 -2.29 61.64
N LYS A 3 22.82 -3.54 61.39
CA LYS A 3 22.49 -4.37 60.22
C LYS A 3 20.97 -4.61 60.16
N ALA A 4 20.40 -4.68 58.96
CA ALA A 4 19.23 -5.52 58.68
C ALA A 4 19.19 -5.91 57.20
N ILE A 5 19.40 -7.20 56.96
CA ILE A 5 19.13 -7.94 55.73
C ILE A 5 17.67 -8.39 55.82
N ILE A 6 16.86 -8.17 54.79
CA ILE A 6 15.60 -8.90 54.61
C ILE A 6 15.50 -9.35 53.15
N LEU A 7 15.74 -10.65 52.95
CA LEU A 7 15.33 -11.48 51.83
C LEU A 7 13.80 -11.60 51.81
N LEU A 8 13.16 -11.36 50.67
CA LEU A 8 11.81 -11.85 50.35
C LEU A 8 11.79 -12.09 48.83
N SER A 9 12.04 -13.31 48.35
CA SER A 9 11.10 -14.44 48.24
C SER A 9 10.54 -14.53 46.82
N PHE A 10 10.95 -15.62 46.17
CA PHE A 10 10.45 -16.10 44.89
C PHE A 10 8.93 -16.28 44.89
N SER A 11 8.27 -15.88 43.81
CA SER A 11 6.98 -16.43 43.42
C SER A 11 7.03 -16.76 41.94
N VAL A 12 7.43 -18.00 41.68
CA VAL A 12 7.27 -18.70 40.41
C VAL A 12 5.77 -18.95 40.26
N VAL A 13 5.11 -18.22 39.36
CA VAL A 13 3.75 -18.57 38.94
C VAL A 13 3.85 -19.56 37.79
N VAL A 14 3.83 -20.85 38.18
CA VAL A 14 3.48 -21.96 37.29
C VAL A 14 1.98 -21.87 37.02
N LEU A 15 1.60 -21.57 35.78
CA LEU A 15 0.25 -21.77 35.27
C LEU A 15 0.31 -22.73 34.09
N SER A 16 0.08 -24.00 34.41
CA SER A 16 -0.12 -25.13 33.51
C SER A 16 -1.60 -25.27 33.15
N LEU A 17 -1.97 -24.98 31.91
CA LEU A 17 -3.19 -25.45 31.22
C LEU A 17 -2.80 -25.47 29.73
N GLY A 18 -2.58 -26.60 29.09
CA GLY A 18 -3.58 -27.61 28.79
C GLY A 18 -3.49 -27.83 27.27
N ALA A 19 -3.11 -29.05 26.88
CA ALA A 19 -2.96 -29.45 25.50
C ALA A 19 -4.25 -29.23 24.70
N CYS A 20 -4.13 -28.68 23.49
CA CYS A 20 -5.07 -28.93 22.41
C CYS A 20 -4.26 -29.38 21.20
N ASN A 21 -4.13 -30.70 21.07
CA ASN A 21 -3.87 -31.33 19.78
C ASN A 21 -4.99 -30.89 18.83
N GLN A 22 -4.67 -30.01 17.88
CA GLN A 22 -5.56 -29.76 16.76
C GLN A 22 -5.50 -30.99 15.87
N SER A 23 -6.44 -31.90 16.07
CA SER A 23 -6.76 -32.96 15.12
C SER A 23 -7.31 -32.28 13.87
N GLU A 24 -6.52 -32.21 12.80
CA GLU A 24 -7.01 -31.84 11.48
C GLU A 24 -7.94 -32.96 10.99
N GLN A 25 -9.24 -32.81 11.27
CA GLN A 25 -10.25 -33.54 10.53
C GLN A 25 -10.22 -33.07 9.07
N PRO A 26 -10.28 -33.98 8.07
CA PRO A 26 -10.44 -33.60 6.68
C PRO A 26 -11.86 -33.04 6.48
N GLY A 27 -11.97 -31.72 6.62
CA GLY A 27 -13.19 -30.99 6.31
C GLY A 27 -13.43 -30.99 4.81
N LYS A 28 -14.59 -31.53 4.41
CA LYS A 28 -15.17 -31.52 3.06
C LYS A 28 -14.84 -30.26 2.24
N PRO A 29 -14.67 -30.38 0.91
CA PRO A 29 -14.55 -29.23 0.02
C PRO A 29 -15.89 -28.46 -0.01
N GLY A 30 -16.01 -27.52 0.92
CA GLY A 30 -17.14 -26.60 1.01
C GLY A 30 -17.06 -25.59 -0.12
N GLY A 31 -17.96 -25.77 -1.08
CA GLY A 31 -18.46 -24.80 -2.06
C GLY A 31 -17.60 -23.56 -2.29
N GLY A 32 -16.90 -23.56 -3.43
CA GLY A 32 -16.37 -22.35 -4.04
C GLY A 32 -17.49 -21.33 -4.21
N GLY A 33 -17.58 -20.41 -3.26
CA GLY A 33 -18.31 -19.18 -3.43
C GLY A 33 -17.66 -18.44 -4.60
N PHE A 34 -18.37 -18.41 -5.72
CA PHE A 34 -18.05 -17.52 -6.84
C PHE A 34 -18.20 -16.08 -6.33
N PHE A 35 -17.17 -15.54 -5.69
CA PHE A 35 -17.04 -14.10 -5.55
C PHE A 35 -16.85 -13.58 -6.96
N SER A 36 -17.90 -12.99 -7.51
CA SER A 36 -17.81 -12.19 -8.73
C SER A 36 -16.73 -11.13 -8.51
N SER A 37 -15.56 -11.37 -9.09
CA SER A 37 -14.36 -10.53 -8.97
C SER A 37 -14.46 -9.31 -9.90
N LYS A 38 -15.64 -8.73 -10.02
CA LYS A 38 -15.84 -7.55 -10.85
C LYS A 38 -15.05 -6.40 -10.21
N ALA A 39 -14.05 -5.91 -10.93
CA ALA A 39 -13.28 -4.75 -10.53
C ALA A 39 -14.22 -3.57 -10.25
N GLY A 40 -14.01 -2.89 -9.13
CA GLY A 40 -14.74 -1.67 -8.79
C GLY A 40 -14.48 -0.58 -9.83
N LYS A 41 -15.37 0.43 -9.89
CA LYS A 41 -15.13 1.60 -10.74
C LYS A 41 -13.92 2.39 -10.23
N PRO A 42 -13.02 2.89 -11.10
CA PRO A 42 -11.92 3.75 -10.69
C PRO A 42 -12.43 5.03 -10.02
N VAL A 43 -11.79 5.44 -8.93
CA VAL A 43 -12.07 6.69 -8.22
C VAL A 43 -10.80 7.54 -8.20
N ALA A 44 -10.89 8.78 -8.69
CA ALA A 44 -9.76 9.69 -8.72
C ALA A 44 -9.37 10.14 -7.30
N PHE A 45 -8.06 10.28 -7.07
CA PHE A 45 -7.57 10.93 -5.86
C PHE A 45 -7.79 12.43 -5.95
N LYS A 46 -7.99 13.07 -4.79
CA LYS A 46 -8.13 14.53 -4.69
C LYS A 46 -6.77 15.16 -4.45
N LEU A 47 -6.50 16.32 -5.05
CA LEU A 47 -5.30 17.10 -4.75
C LEU A 47 -5.33 17.52 -3.27
N GLN A 48 -4.28 17.21 -2.53
CA GLN A 48 -4.10 17.56 -1.13
C GLN A 48 -3.15 18.75 -0.96
N SER A 49 -2.07 18.79 -1.76
CA SER A 49 -1.07 19.87 -1.70
C SER A 49 -0.24 19.96 -2.98
N GLY A 50 0.41 21.11 -3.19
CA GLY A 50 1.22 21.37 -4.39
C GLY A 50 0.35 21.71 -5.60
N HIS A 51 0.88 21.51 -6.80
CA HIS A 51 0.16 21.78 -8.04
C HIS A 51 0.47 20.71 -9.11
N PRO A 52 -0.52 20.20 -9.87
CA PRO A 52 -0.27 19.20 -10.92
C PRO A 52 0.71 19.67 -12.00
N ASP A 53 0.71 20.97 -12.33
CA ASP A 53 1.65 21.57 -13.29
C ASP A 53 3.01 21.96 -12.69
N SER A 54 3.32 21.45 -11.50
CA SER A 54 4.62 21.66 -10.85
C SER A 54 5.38 20.33 -10.74
N GLY A 55 6.67 20.40 -10.40
CA GLY A 55 7.44 19.19 -10.09
C GLY A 55 6.97 18.45 -8.84
N ARG A 56 6.06 19.00 -8.03
CA ARG A 56 5.64 18.41 -6.75
C ARG A 56 4.15 18.53 -6.48
N ALA A 57 3.49 17.41 -6.27
CA ALA A 57 2.09 17.35 -5.84
C ALA A 57 1.82 16.15 -4.95
N SER A 58 0.83 16.29 -4.08
CA SER A 58 0.32 15.20 -3.24
C SER A 58 -1.18 15.06 -3.42
N PHE A 59 -1.64 13.82 -3.54
CA PHE A 59 -3.03 13.46 -3.74
C PHE A 59 -3.47 12.48 -2.66
N ALA A 60 -4.69 12.65 -2.15
CA ALA A 60 -5.23 11.80 -1.09
C ALA A 60 -6.60 11.20 -1.43
N LEU A 61 -6.80 9.98 -0.98
CA LEU A 61 -8.08 9.27 -1.04
C LEU A 61 -8.10 8.16 0.02
N SER A 62 -9.13 8.14 0.88
CA SER A 62 -9.39 7.05 1.83
C SER A 62 -8.17 6.64 2.68
N GLY A 63 -7.46 7.61 3.27
CA GLY A 63 -6.27 7.36 4.10
C GLY A 63 -4.99 7.00 3.33
N ILE A 64 -5.07 6.96 1.99
CA ILE A 64 -3.92 6.76 1.12
C ILE A 64 -3.47 8.10 0.56
N THR A 65 -2.17 8.35 0.60
CA THR A 65 -1.54 9.52 -0.01
C THR A 65 -0.55 9.08 -1.08
N VAL A 66 -0.68 9.63 -2.28
CA VAL A 66 0.26 9.47 -3.39
C VAL A 66 0.95 10.80 -3.63
N SER A 67 2.26 10.84 -3.56
CA SER A 67 3.05 12.06 -3.78
C SER A 67 4.04 11.88 -4.91
N PHE A 68 4.18 12.92 -5.72
CA PHE A 68 5.18 13.04 -6.76
C PHE A 68 6.14 14.15 -6.36
N ASP A 69 7.44 13.90 -6.51
CA ASP A 69 8.49 14.88 -6.29
C ASP A 69 9.57 14.74 -7.36
N GLN A 70 9.64 15.72 -8.26
CA GLN A 70 10.59 15.80 -9.34
C GLN A 70 11.72 16.76 -8.98
N THR A 71 12.96 16.26 -9.06
CA THR A 71 14.17 17.04 -8.84
C THR A 71 14.63 17.70 -10.14
N ALA A 72 15.55 18.67 -10.02
CA ALA A 72 16.15 19.36 -11.16
C ALA A 72 16.89 18.41 -12.11
N ASP A 73 17.43 17.30 -11.60
CA ASP A 73 18.18 16.30 -12.36
C ASP A 73 17.27 15.32 -13.14
N ALA A 74 16.03 15.72 -13.40
CA ALA A 74 15.01 14.89 -14.06
C ALA A 74 14.78 13.53 -13.36
N SER A 75 14.92 13.47 -12.04
CA SER A 75 14.54 12.30 -11.24
C SER A 75 13.19 12.56 -10.58
N GLN A 76 12.26 11.62 -10.66
CA GLN A 76 10.97 11.71 -10.00
C GLN A 76 10.79 10.56 -9.01
N THR A 77 10.51 10.95 -7.77
CA THR A 77 10.12 10.05 -6.70
C THR A 77 8.61 10.00 -6.60
N ILE A 78 8.06 8.79 -6.58
CA ILE A 78 6.65 8.50 -6.38
C ILE A 78 6.51 7.76 -5.05
N SER A 79 5.88 8.40 -4.08
CA SER A 79 5.66 7.81 -2.76
C SER A 79 4.19 7.48 -2.56
N ILE A 80 3.93 6.28 -2.01
CA ILE A 80 2.58 5.88 -1.60
C ILE A 80 2.63 5.57 -0.11
N LYS A 81 1.78 6.25 0.65
CA LYS A 81 1.57 6.04 2.08
C LYS A 81 0.13 5.61 2.33
N LYS A 82 -0.07 4.81 3.37
CA LYS A 82 -1.39 4.49 3.92
C LYS A 82 -1.34 4.74 5.42
N ASP A 83 -2.21 5.61 5.92
CA ASP A 83 -2.28 5.98 7.33
C ASP A 83 -0.88 6.32 7.87
N GLU A 84 -0.20 7.23 7.17
CA GLU A 84 1.18 7.70 7.42
C GLU A 84 2.31 6.67 7.19
N LYS A 85 2.00 5.37 7.16
CA LYS A 85 2.97 4.31 6.86
C LYS A 85 3.34 4.31 5.38
N ARG A 86 4.63 4.49 5.09
CA ARG A 86 5.17 4.38 3.73
C ARG A 86 5.10 2.94 3.22
N LEU A 87 4.41 2.75 2.11
CA LEU A 87 4.29 1.46 1.42
C LEU A 87 5.21 1.38 0.19
N ILE A 88 5.33 2.49 -0.55
CA ILE A 88 6.14 2.57 -1.78
C ILE A 88 7.02 3.82 -1.74
N ASN A 89 8.22 3.65 -2.26
CA ASN A 89 9.12 4.72 -2.67
C ASN A 89 9.75 4.31 -4.01
N TYR A 90 9.12 4.70 -5.12
CA TYR A 90 9.56 4.34 -6.45
C TYR A 90 10.24 5.53 -7.11
N ILE A 91 11.47 5.33 -7.60
CA ILE A 91 12.25 6.39 -8.26
C ILE A 91 12.35 6.03 -9.74
N ARG A 92 12.11 7.02 -10.60
CA ARG A 92 12.28 6.91 -12.05
C ARG A 92 12.95 8.15 -12.60
N THR A 93 13.54 8.02 -13.78
CA THR A 93 13.83 9.18 -14.62
C THR A 93 12.50 9.76 -15.10
N ALA A 94 12.30 11.05 -14.85
CA ALA A 94 11.23 11.84 -15.43
C ALA A 94 11.67 12.37 -16.79
N ASP A 95 10.73 12.45 -17.71
CA ASP A 95 10.98 13.08 -18.98
C ASP A 95 10.69 14.58 -18.81
N THR A 96 11.65 15.44 -19.16
CA THR A 96 11.51 16.90 -18.99
C THR A 96 10.44 17.51 -19.88
N ALA A 97 9.98 16.80 -20.92
CA ALA A 97 8.83 17.23 -21.72
C ALA A 97 7.48 16.93 -21.06
N GLU A 98 7.45 16.15 -19.97
CA GLU A 98 6.24 15.92 -19.17
C GLU A 98 5.98 17.12 -18.26
N LYS A 99 5.00 17.96 -18.65
CA LYS A 99 4.71 19.23 -17.97
C LYS A 99 3.74 19.11 -16.79
N ALA A 100 2.97 18.03 -16.74
CA ALA A 100 1.92 17.84 -15.74
C ALA A 100 2.06 16.47 -15.08
N LEU A 101 1.97 16.46 -13.75
CA LEU A 101 1.91 15.26 -12.94
C LEU A 101 0.58 14.55 -13.15
N PRO A 102 0.57 13.21 -13.23
CA PRO A 102 -0.66 12.47 -13.47
C PRO A 102 -1.54 12.47 -12.21
N THR A 103 -2.85 12.46 -12.42
CA THR A 103 -3.81 12.20 -11.33
C THR A 103 -3.88 10.69 -11.07
N PRO A 104 -3.65 10.23 -9.82
CA PRO A 104 -3.84 8.83 -9.47
C PRO A 104 -5.32 8.44 -9.37
N TYR A 105 -5.59 7.16 -9.61
CA TYR A 105 -6.91 6.54 -9.46
C TYR A 105 -6.80 5.28 -8.60
N MET A 106 -7.81 5.06 -7.77
CA MET A 106 -7.95 3.85 -6.97
C MET A 106 -9.05 2.96 -7.53
N THR A 107 -8.75 1.68 -7.66
CA THR A 107 -9.72 0.63 -8.01
C THR A 107 -9.67 -0.44 -6.92
N ILE A 108 -10.83 -0.81 -6.39
CA ILE A 108 -10.94 -1.90 -5.41
C ILE A 108 -11.36 -3.18 -6.13
N ASN A 109 -10.53 -4.22 -6.04
CA ASN A 109 -10.74 -5.52 -6.67
C ASN A 109 -10.85 -6.59 -5.59
N GLY A 110 -12.07 -6.85 -5.11
CA GLY A 110 -12.28 -7.69 -3.94
C GLY A 110 -11.64 -7.07 -2.69
N LYS A 111 -10.63 -7.75 -2.11
CA LYS A 111 -9.87 -7.25 -0.94
C LYS A 111 -8.61 -6.47 -1.32
N ASP A 112 -8.28 -6.42 -2.61
CA ASP A 112 -7.07 -5.76 -3.08
C ASP A 112 -7.38 -4.32 -3.47
N THR A 113 -6.51 -3.39 -3.07
CA THR A 113 -6.55 -2.00 -3.50
C THR A 113 -5.51 -1.79 -4.60
N VAL A 114 -5.90 -1.26 -5.75
CA VAL A 114 -4.97 -0.97 -6.85
C VAL A 114 -4.95 0.53 -7.10
N ILE A 115 -3.76 1.11 -7.02
CA ILE A 115 -3.51 2.51 -7.38
C ILE A 115 -2.91 2.52 -8.78
N THR A 116 -3.51 3.28 -9.67
CA THR A 116 -3.06 3.41 -11.06
C THR A 116 -2.87 4.87 -11.43
N PHE A 117 -1.81 5.18 -12.16
CA PHE A 117 -1.67 6.44 -12.88
C PHE A 117 -0.93 6.20 -14.18
N ASN A 118 -1.25 7.00 -15.18
CA ASN A 118 -0.68 6.88 -16.51
C ASN A 118 0.32 8.02 -16.72
N ILE A 119 1.50 7.67 -17.21
CA ILE A 119 2.49 8.63 -17.66
C ILE A 119 2.82 8.26 -19.09
N ARG A 120 2.46 9.15 -20.03
CA ARG A 120 2.52 8.87 -21.48
C ARG A 120 1.76 7.58 -21.81
N GLN A 121 2.47 6.60 -22.39
CA GLN A 121 1.93 5.30 -22.77
C GLN A 121 2.17 4.23 -21.71
N ASP A 122 2.62 4.60 -20.51
CA ASP A 122 2.90 3.63 -19.45
C ASP A 122 1.86 3.77 -18.32
N ALA A 123 1.17 2.67 -18.04
CA ALA A 123 0.32 2.54 -16.86
C ALA A 123 1.14 1.98 -15.70
N PHE A 124 1.28 2.78 -14.66
CA PHE A 124 1.94 2.39 -13.41
C PHE A 124 0.87 1.89 -12.45
N ARG A 125 1.02 0.66 -11.96
CA ARG A 125 0.05 0.00 -11.07
C ARG A 125 0.73 -0.45 -9.79
N PHE A 126 0.16 -0.05 -8.66
CA PHE A 126 0.58 -0.46 -7.32
C PHE A 126 -0.58 -1.18 -6.65
N LYS A 127 -0.44 -2.50 -6.51
CA LYS A 127 -1.42 -3.34 -5.83
C LYS A 127 -1.06 -3.44 -4.36
N ILE A 128 -1.92 -2.93 -3.50
CA ILE A 128 -1.81 -2.98 -2.04
C ILE A 128 -2.67 -4.14 -1.52
N LYS A 129 -2.02 -5.06 -0.80
CA LYS A 129 -2.67 -6.17 -0.10
C LYS A 129 -2.15 -6.22 1.33
N GLY A 130 -3.05 -5.98 2.29
CA GLY A 130 -2.67 -5.76 3.69
C GLY A 130 -1.74 -4.55 3.82
N ASN A 131 -0.53 -4.76 4.34
CA ASN A 131 0.50 -3.72 4.54
C ASN A 131 1.66 -3.81 3.53
N ARG A 132 1.48 -4.49 2.41
CA ARG A 132 2.49 -4.65 1.36
C ARG A 132 1.94 -4.16 0.03
N ALA A 133 2.83 -3.60 -0.79
CA ALA A 133 2.50 -3.13 -2.12
C ALA A 133 3.40 -3.81 -3.16
N THR A 134 2.82 -4.21 -4.29
CA THR A 134 3.54 -4.76 -5.44
C THR A 134 3.37 -3.83 -6.65
N TYR A 135 4.45 -3.66 -7.40
CA TYR A 135 4.51 -2.78 -8.56
C TYR A 135 4.37 -3.58 -9.86
N THR A 136 3.65 -3.02 -10.82
CA THR A 136 3.64 -3.50 -12.20
C THR A 136 3.59 -2.30 -13.14
N LYS A 137 4.39 -2.36 -14.20
CA LYS A 137 4.37 -1.41 -15.31
C LYS A 137 3.85 -2.13 -16.53
N THR A 138 2.86 -1.55 -17.20
CA THR A 138 2.37 -2.06 -18.49
C THR A 138 2.34 -0.93 -19.49
N LYS A 139 2.72 -1.22 -20.73
CA LYS A 139 2.41 -0.30 -21.83
C LYS A 139 0.90 -0.24 -21.98
N ASP A 140 0.34 0.94 -21.81
CA ASP A 140 -1.06 1.20 -22.08
C ASP A 140 -1.31 1.06 -23.58
N SER A 141 -1.88 -0.09 -23.95
CA SER A 141 -2.19 -0.42 -25.34
C SER A 141 -3.47 0.26 -25.83
N THR A 142 -4.12 1.07 -24.98
CA THR A 142 -5.33 1.83 -25.34
C THR A 142 -5.03 3.16 -26.04
N ALA A 143 -3.76 3.53 -26.22
CA ALA A 143 -3.37 4.52 -27.22
C ALA A 143 -3.42 3.89 -28.63
N LYS A 144 -4.63 3.53 -29.11
CA LYS A 144 -4.85 3.24 -30.52
C LYS A 144 -5.19 4.56 -31.24
N GLN A 145 -4.24 4.94 -32.11
CA GLN A 145 -4.32 5.81 -33.30
C GLN A 145 -4.90 7.21 -33.13
#